data_AF-A0A8J2HQU5-F1
#
_entry.id   AF-A0A8J2HQU5-F1
#
_cell.length_a   1.000
_cell.length_b   1.000
_cell.length_c   1.000
_cell.angle_alpha   90.00
_cell.angle_beta   90.00
_cell.angle_gamma   90.00
#
_symmetry.space_group_name_H-M   'P 1'
#
loop_
_entity.id
_entity.type
_entity.pdbx_description
1 polymer ?
#
loop_
_entity_poly.entity_id
_entity_poly.type
_entity_poly.pdbx_seq_one_letter_code
_entity_poly.pdbx_strand_id
1 'polypeptide(L)'
;MCNAQVKGAYPGSTRLEFIPGVLSQTQKRTFHADTQTAGCTILLAQVALPIALFLPPGDLITLILRGGTNVPMGPHIEYLTEVFRPWLNKFGADFDFTVLKRGYYPKGGGEIHLRIPPIKSLNSVEMLQLGDIKSISGWAYVAGSVPLSEAYNMAEVTKNTIHKKLTDNNIQVPSINIEAYREDREMAVGNGSGINVVCQLNSGSVFGGSGLGSNRRDSKSEPATEAAEQIINPILDGSCIDEHMQDQMVLLMALAHGRSRLLLGKQQLTLHTETAIKVAELMLGDRGFRCQVITNRDAGDSKQYILECNGCGLLNAAN
;
A
#
# COMPACT_ATOMS: atom_id res chain seq x y z
N MET A 1 -3.86 20.58 -3.33
CA MET A 1 -5.24 20.31 -2.88
C MET A 1 -5.76 21.41 -1.95
N CYS A 2 -5.01 21.82 -0.92
CA CYS A 2 -5.44 22.82 0.08
C CYS A 2 -5.10 24.29 -0.22
N ASN A 3 -4.79 24.66 -1.47
CA ASN A 3 -4.35 26.02 -1.84
C ASN A 3 -3.24 26.61 -0.92
N ALA A 4 -2.25 25.79 -0.56
CA ALA A 4 -1.17 26.18 0.34
C ALA A 4 -0.26 27.26 -0.26
N GLN A 5 0.33 28.09 0.60
CA GLN A 5 1.48 28.91 0.23
C GLN A 5 2.75 28.07 0.38
N VAL A 6 3.56 28.02 -0.67
CA VAL A 6 4.78 27.19 -0.71
C VAL A 6 5.96 28.03 -1.18
N LYS A 7 7.06 27.99 -0.42
CA LYS A 7 8.35 28.60 -0.82
C LYS A 7 9.45 27.56 -0.78
N GLY A 8 10.38 27.63 -1.73
CA GLY A 8 11.51 26.70 -1.82
C GLY A 8 11.18 25.36 -2.49
N ALA A 9 10.01 25.22 -3.14
CA ALA A 9 9.65 24.03 -3.91
C ALA A 9 10.22 24.07 -5.33
N TYR A 10 11.54 24.05 -5.46
CA TYR A 10 12.24 23.98 -6.75
C TYR A 10 13.47 23.05 -6.65
N PRO A 11 13.93 22.47 -7.78
CA PRO A 11 15.08 21.58 -7.78
C PRO A 11 16.34 22.23 -7.20
N GLY A 12 17.01 21.54 -6.27
CA GLY A 12 18.23 22.03 -5.61
C GLY A 12 17.99 22.87 -4.35
N SER A 13 16.74 23.16 -3.99
CA SER A 13 16.44 23.78 -2.70
C SER A 13 16.75 22.84 -1.53
N THR A 14 17.31 23.39 -0.45
CA THR A 14 17.56 22.68 0.82
C THR A 14 16.56 23.05 1.92
N ARG A 15 15.60 23.94 1.62
CA ARG A 15 14.57 24.41 2.56
C ARG A 15 13.21 24.51 1.88
N LEU A 16 12.18 24.03 2.55
CA LEU A 16 10.78 24.13 2.13
C LEU A 16 9.98 24.84 3.24
N GLU A 17 9.23 25.87 2.89
CA GLU A 17 8.20 26.46 3.74
C GLU A 17 6.84 26.10 3.16
N PHE A 18 6.00 25.45 3.96
CA PHE A 18 4.66 25.02 3.56
C PHE A 18 3.63 25.54 4.57
N ILE A 19 2.75 26.42 4.11
CA ILE A 19 1.67 27.00 4.93
C ILE A 19 0.36 26.48 4.34
N PRO A 20 -0.28 25.46 4.94
CA PRO A 20 -1.49 24.87 4.40
C PRO A 20 -2.67 25.85 4.45
N GLY A 21 -3.46 25.89 3.37
CA GLY A 21 -4.77 26.52 3.42
C GLY A 21 -5.84 25.61 4.02
N VAL A 22 -7.04 26.15 4.22
CA VAL A 22 -8.15 25.44 4.85
C VAL A 22 -8.85 24.55 3.82
N LEU A 23 -8.93 23.24 4.09
CA LEU A 23 -9.58 22.27 3.19
C LEU A 23 -11.06 22.57 2.95
N SER A 24 -11.78 23.05 3.98
CA SER A 24 -13.22 23.30 3.90
C SER A 24 -13.64 24.35 2.86
N GLN A 25 -12.70 25.20 2.43
CA GLN A 25 -12.93 26.24 1.43
C GLN A 25 -12.76 25.75 0.00
N THR A 26 -12.30 24.51 -0.21
CA THR A 26 -12.02 23.98 -1.54
C THR A 26 -13.28 23.40 -2.18
N GLN A 27 -13.72 23.99 -3.29
CA GLN A 27 -14.82 23.46 -4.12
C GLN A 27 -14.34 22.52 -5.25
N LYS A 28 -13.02 22.44 -5.46
CA LYS A 28 -12.44 21.61 -6.53
C LYS A 28 -12.61 20.13 -6.20
N ARG A 29 -13.23 19.38 -7.10
CA ARG A 29 -13.46 17.93 -6.98
C ARG A 29 -12.47 17.09 -7.79
N THR A 30 -11.88 17.64 -8.86
CA THR A 30 -10.94 16.91 -9.72
C THR A 30 -9.53 17.47 -9.60
N PHE A 31 -8.54 16.63 -9.31
CA PHE A 31 -7.13 17.00 -9.19
C PHE A 31 -6.28 16.19 -10.17
N HIS A 32 -5.27 16.85 -10.73
CA HIS A 32 -4.32 16.23 -11.65
C HIS A 32 -2.92 16.32 -11.05
N ALA A 33 -2.17 15.23 -11.12
CA ALA A 33 -0.74 15.22 -10.80
C ALA A 33 -0.01 14.33 -11.82
N ASP A 34 1.13 14.81 -12.31
CA ASP A 34 1.98 14.12 -13.26
C ASP A 34 3.41 14.18 -12.77
N THR A 35 4.03 13.02 -12.55
CA THR A 35 5.44 12.94 -12.15
C THR A 35 6.40 13.32 -13.27
N GLN A 36 5.90 13.42 -14.52
CA GLN A 36 6.65 13.70 -15.75
C GLN A 36 7.79 12.70 -16.03
N THR A 37 7.86 11.62 -15.26
CA THR A 37 8.92 10.62 -15.19
C THR A 37 8.32 9.28 -14.76
N ALA A 38 9.14 8.24 -14.59
CA ALA A 38 8.71 7.00 -13.95
C ALA A 38 8.51 7.08 -12.42
N GLY A 39 8.30 8.28 -11.86
CA GLY A 39 7.91 8.43 -10.44
C GLY A 39 6.62 7.66 -10.13
N CYS A 40 6.56 6.99 -8.97
CA CYS A 40 5.46 6.12 -8.59
C CYS A 40 4.15 6.90 -8.34
N THR A 41 3.11 6.64 -9.13
CA THR A 41 1.79 7.25 -8.95
C THR A 41 1.09 6.77 -7.68
N ILE A 42 1.44 5.59 -7.19
CA ILE A 42 0.83 5.02 -5.98
C ILE A 42 1.27 5.79 -4.74
N LEU A 43 2.52 6.24 -4.68
CA LEU A 43 2.98 7.15 -3.61
C LEU A 43 2.23 8.49 -3.66
N LEU A 44 1.97 9.03 -4.85
CA LEU A 44 1.13 10.23 -5.00
C LEU A 44 -0.29 9.98 -4.48
N ALA A 45 -0.86 8.80 -4.79
CA ALA A 45 -2.17 8.41 -4.30
C ALA A 45 -2.20 8.32 -2.77
N GLN A 46 -1.21 7.67 -2.15
CA GLN A 46 -1.13 7.52 -0.69
C GLN A 46 -1.03 8.86 0.04
N VAL A 47 -0.32 9.84 -0.52
CA VAL A 47 -0.23 11.19 0.07
C VAL A 47 -1.52 11.99 -0.14
N ALA A 48 -2.17 11.86 -1.30
CA ALA A 48 -3.36 12.63 -1.63
C ALA A 48 -4.66 12.06 -1.03
N LEU A 49 -4.74 10.74 -0.83
CA LEU A 49 -5.97 10.06 -0.42
C LEU A 49 -6.51 10.53 0.94
N PRO A 50 -5.71 10.62 2.02
CA PRO A 50 -6.19 11.16 3.29
C PRO A 50 -6.76 12.57 3.14
N ILE A 51 -6.15 13.41 2.30
CA ILE A 51 -6.65 14.75 2.03
C ILE A 51 -7.99 14.69 1.30
N ALA A 52 -8.12 13.81 0.30
CA ALA A 52 -9.35 13.64 -0.48
C ALA A 52 -10.52 13.13 0.38
N LEU A 53 -10.26 12.20 1.31
CA LEU A 53 -11.26 11.68 2.25
C LEU A 53 -11.86 12.78 3.14
N PHE A 54 -11.07 13.80 3.50
CA PHE A 54 -11.46 14.90 4.38
C PHE A 54 -11.72 16.23 3.64
N LEU A 55 -11.87 16.21 2.31
CA LEU A 55 -12.44 17.36 1.59
C LEU A 55 -13.93 17.52 1.95
N PRO A 56 -14.54 18.72 1.74
CA PRO A 56 -15.95 18.94 2.07
C PRO A 56 -16.88 17.83 1.57
N PRO A 57 -17.93 17.45 2.33
CA PRO A 57 -18.96 16.54 1.86
C PRO A 57 -19.56 16.95 0.51
N GLY A 58 -20.11 15.98 -0.22
CA GLY A 58 -20.69 16.19 -1.55
C GLY A 58 -20.17 15.16 -2.56
N ASP A 59 -19.97 15.61 -3.80
CA ASP A 59 -19.54 14.75 -4.90
C ASP A 59 -18.18 14.08 -4.68
N LEU A 60 -17.97 12.98 -5.41
CA LEU A 60 -16.73 12.21 -5.43
C LEU A 60 -15.53 13.11 -5.76
N ILE A 61 -14.44 12.90 -5.05
CA ILE A 61 -13.15 13.49 -5.38
C ILE A 61 -12.47 12.62 -6.43
N THR A 62 -12.09 13.20 -7.56
CA THR A 62 -11.37 12.52 -8.62
C THR A 62 -9.88 12.90 -8.58
N LEU A 63 -9.00 11.91 -8.45
CA LEU A 63 -7.56 12.08 -8.62
C LEU A 63 -7.14 11.44 -9.93
N ILE A 64 -6.57 12.23 -10.84
CA ILE A 64 -5.99 11.78 -12.11
C ILE A 64 -4.48 11.85 -11.97
N LEU A 65 -3.84 10.69 -11.83
CA LEU A 65 -2.43 10.56 -11.51
C LEU A 65 -1.68 9.91 -12.66
N ARG A 66 -0.60 10.55 -13.10
CA ARG A 66 0.25 10.11 -14.21
C ARG A 66 1.69 9.87 -13.76
N GLY A 67 2.29 8.80 -14.28
CA GLY A 67 3.63 8.36 -13.88
C GLY A 67 3.82 6.84 -13.97
N GLY A 68 4.62 6.26 -13.10
CA GLY A 68 4.85 4.83 -13.00
C GLY A 68 3.80 4.11 -12.14
N THR A 69 3.20 3.03 -12.67
CA THR A 69 2.23 2.19 -11.93
C THR A 69 2.85 0.94 -11.32
N ASN A 70 3.94 0.45 -11.93
CA ASN A 70 4.70 -0.70 -11.47
C ASN A 70 6.18 -0.37 -11.70
N VAL A 71 6.83 0.19 -10.68
CA VAL A 71 8.18 0.75 -10.75
C VAL A 71 9.01 0.35 -9.54
N PRO A 72 10.35 0.28 -9.66
CA PRO A 72 11.21 -0.05 -8.54
C PRO A 72 11.04 0.93 -7.37
N MET A 73 11.25 0.43 -6.15
CA MET A 73 11.22 1.24 -4.92
C MET A 73 9.90 1.99 -4.68
N GLY A 74 8.79 1.47 -5.22
CA GLY A 74 7.45 1.98 -4.95
C GLY A 74 6.40 0.86 -5.06
N PRO A 75 5.26 0.99 -4.37
CA PRO A 75 4.21 0.00 -4.45
C PRO A 75 3.64 -0.07 -5.88
N HIS A 76 3.35 -1.29 -6.30
CA HIS A 76 2.63 -1.55 -7.54
C HIS A 76 1.14 -1.20 -7.39
N ILE A 77 0.46 -0.91 -8.50
CA ILE A 77 -0.98 -0.60 -8.48
C ILE A 77 -1.80 -1.74 -7.85
N GLU A 78 -1.41 -3.01 -8.05
CA GLU A 78 -2.04 -4.15 -7.38
C GLU A 78 -1.95 -4.06 -5.86
N TYR A 79 -0.85 -3.54 -5.31
CA TYR A 79 -0.74 -3.35 -3.86
C TYR A 79 -1.75 -2.29 -3.39
N LEU A 80 -1.96 -1.21 -4.15
CA LEU A 80 -2.96 -0.21 -3.82
C LEU A 80 -4.39 -0.78 -3.83
N THR A 81 -4.72 -1.55 -4.87
CA THR A 81 -6.10 -1.99 -5.13
C THR A 81 -6.47 -3.25 -4.36
N GLU A 82 -5.54 -4.18 -4.22
CA GLU A 82 -5.81 -5.51 -3.65
C GLU A 82 -5.35 -5.64 -2.20
N VAL A 83 -4.49 -4.74 -1.70
CA VAL A 83 -3.94 -4.83 -0.35
C VAL A 83 -4.33 -3.61 0.47
N PHE A 84 -3.94 -2.41 0.04
CA PHE A 84 -4.22 -1.18 0.78
C PHE A 84 -5.71 -0.83 0.82
N ARG A 85 -6.45 -0.97 -0.29
CA ARG A 85 -7.89 -0.68 -0.31
C ARG A 85 -8.70 -1.56 0.66
N PRO A 86 -8.52 -2.90 0.71
CA PRO A 86 -9.16 -3.72 1.75
C PRO A 86 -8.84 -3.27 3.18
N TRP A 87 -7.62 -2.81 3.45
CA TRP A 87 -7.26 -2.22 4.75
C TRP A 87 -8.00 -0.90 5.00
N LEU A 88 -8.02 0.01 4.02
CA LEU A 88 -8.77 1.26 4.08
C LEU A 88 -10.26 1.03 4.36
N ASN A 89 -10.87 -0.02 3.79
CA ASN A 89 -12.27 -0.37 4.04
C ASN A 89 -12.55 -0.70 5.50
N LYS A 90 -11.60 -1.28 6.23
CA LYS A 90 -11.74 -1.53 7.68
C LYS A 90 -11.84 -0.23 8.48
N PHE A 91 -11.20 0.84 8.00
CA PHE A 91 -11.33 2.18 8.58
C PHE A 91 -12.62 2.90 8.15
N GLY A 92 -13.50 2.26 7.37
CA GLY A 92 -14.76 2.85 6.90
C GLY A 92 -14.61 3.80 5.72
N ALA A 93 -13.50 3.73 4.98
CA ALA A 93 -13.24 4.52 3.80
C ALA A 93 -13.06 3.63 2.57
N ASP A 94 -13.28 4.18 1.37
CA ASP A 94 -13.10 3.44 0.13
C ASP A 94 -12.69 4.37 -1.02
N PHE A 95 -12.30 3.79 -2.15
CA PHE A 95 -12.18 4.46 -3.42
C PHE A 95 -12.45 3.49 -4.57
N ASP A 96 -13.06 3.99 -5.64
CA ASP A 96 -13.03 3.31 -6.92
C ASP A 96 -11.76 3.69 -7.68
N PHE A 97 -11.31 2.81 -8.56
CA PHE A 97 -10.16 3.07 -9.41
C PHE A 97 -10.39 2.62 -10.85
N THR A 98 -9.72 3.30 -11.77
CA THR A 98 -9.58 2.88 -13.16
C THR A 98 -8.11 3.01 -13.55
N VAL A 99 -7.52 1.92 -14.06
CA VAL A 99 -6.20 1.97 -14.70
C VAL A 99 -6.43 2.19 -16.18
N LEU A 100 -6.18 3.41 -16.66
CA LEU A 100 -6.26 3.71 -18.09
C LEU A 100 -4.99 3.26 -18.83
N LYS A 101 -3.86 3.32 -18.13
CA LYS A 101 -2.58 2.96 -18.71
C LYS A 101 -1.58 2.50 -17.65
N ARG A 102 -0.86 1.43 -17.95
CA ARG A 102 0.26 0.91 -17.16
C ARG A 102 1.52 1.69 -17.49
N GLY A 103 2.22 2.14 -16.44
CA GLY A 103 3.48 2.85 -16.53
C GLY A 103 4.62 2.00 -15.97
N TYR A 104 5.28 1.23 -16.84
CA TYR A 104 6.42 0.40 -16.44
C TYR A 104 7.74 1.19 -16.45
N TYR A 105 8.62 0.89 -15.51
CA TYR A 105 9.98 1.44 -15.49
C TYR A 105 10.78 1.01 -16.75
N PRO A 106 11.66 1.87 -17.32
CA PRO A 106 12.03 3.22 -16.89
C PRO A 106 11.19 4.34 -17.51
N LYS A 107 10.26 4.02 -18.42
CA LYS A 107 9.52 5.05 -19.17
C LYS A 107 8.39 5.67 -18.37
N GLY A 108 7.73 4.90 -17.51
CA GLY A 108 6.50 5.35 -16.84
C GLY A 108 5.39 5.59 -17.86
N GLY A 109 4.67 6.71 -17.72
CA GLY A 109 3.60 7.11 -18.64
C GLY A 109 2.28 6.36 -18.46
N GLY A 110 2.09 5.74 -17.30
CA GLY A 110 0.82 5.21 -16.85
C GLY A 110 -0.11 6.33 -16.37
N GLU A 111 -1.39 5.98 -16.28
CA GLU A 111 -2.46 6.88 -15.85
C GLU A 111 -3.48 6.08 -15.05
N ILE A 112 -3.72 6.52 -13.82
CA ILE A 112 -4.73 5.96 -12.92
C ILE A 112 -5.69 7.05 -12.48
N HIS A 113 -6.97 6.70 -12.40
CA HIS A 113 -8.03 7.57 -11.91
C HIS A 113 -8.55 6.96 -10.62
N LEU A 114 -8.56 7.73 -9.53
CA LEU A 114 -9.18 7.35 -8.27
C LEU A 114 -10.41 8.21 -8.03
N ARG A 115 -11.54 7.60 -7.68
CA ARG A 115 -12.78 8.28 -7.30
C ARG A 115 -13.07 7.99 -5.84
N ILE A 116 -13.01 9.02 -5.01
CA ILE A 116 -12.94 8.90 -3.56
C ILE A 116 -14.16 9.60 -2.96
N PRO A 117 -15.09 8.88 -2.33
CA PRO A 117 -16.15 9.50 -1.54
C PRO A 117 -15.58 10.20 -0.30
N PRO A 118 -15.87 11.49 -0.06
CA PRO A 118 -15.56 12.13 1.21
C PRO A 118 -16.25 11.41 2.38
N ILE A 119 -15.57 11.36 3.53
CA ILE A 119 -16.07 10.70 4.74
C ILE A 119 -16.25 11.72 5.86
N LYS A 120 -17.06 11.37 6.86
CA LYS A 120 -17.19 12.15 8.10
C LYS A 120 -16.01 11.94 9.03
N SER A 121 -15.59 10.69 9.18
CA SER A 121 -14.54 10.25 10.11
C SER A 121 -14.05 8.86 9.69
N LEU A 122 -12.84 8.50 10.15
CA LEU A 122 -12.33 7.13 10.06
C LEU A 122 -12.63 6.35 11.34
N ASN A 123 -12.89 5.05 11.21
CA ASN A 123 -13.07 4.13 12.32
C ASN A 123 -11.73 3.57 12.80
N SER A 124 -11.58 3.34 14.10
CA SER A 124 -10.44 2.56 14.60
C SER A 124 -10.54 1.09 14.18
N VAL A 125 -9.40 0.43 13.98
CA VAL A 125 -9.31 -0.98 13.56
C VAL A 125 -8.60 -1.81 14.63
N GLU A 126 -9.15 -2.98 14.92
CA GLU A 126 -8.55 -3.95 15.83
C GLU A 126 -8.36 -5.30 15.12
N MET A 127 -7.11 -5.73 15.00
CA MET A 127 -6.73 -7.01 14.43
C MET A 127 -5.63 -7.64 15.27
N LEU A 128 -6.05 -8.55 16.15
CA LEU A 128 -5.20 -9.21 17.13
C LEU A 128 -5.00 -10.71 16.87
N GLN A 129 -5.54 -11.21 15.76
CA GLN A 129 -5.48 -12.62 15.37
C GLN A 129 -5.20 -12.74 13.87
N LEU A 130 -4.18 -13.51 13.52
CA LEU A 130 -3.78 -13.69 12.12
C LEU A 130 -4.80 -14.49 11.31
N GLY A 131 -5.30 -15.60 11.86
CA GLY A 131 -6.17 -16.54 11.16
C GLY A 131 -5.45 -17.38 10.09
N ASP A 132 -6.22 -18.22 9.40
CA ASP A 132 -5.69 -19.11 8.36
C ASP A 132 -5.69 -18.46 6.98
N ILE A 133 -4.84 -18.97 6.09
CA ILE A 133 -4.80 -18.55 4.69
C ILE A 133 -6.08 -18.98 3.99
N LYS A 134 -6.80 -18.01 3.44
CA LYS A 134 -8.04 -18.23 2.67
C LYS A 134 -7.73 -18.58 1.22
N SER A 135 -6.91 -17.75 0.57
CA SER A 135 -6.58 -17.90 -0.85
C SER A 135 -5.33 -17.11 -1.20
N ILE A 136 -4.60 -17.59 -2.20
CA ILE A 136 -3.49 -16.85 -2.81
C ILE A 136 -3.81 -16.64 -4.28
N SER A 137 -3.81 -15.38 -4.71
CA SER A 137 -4.02 -14.98 -6.09
C SER A 137 -2.86 -14.12 -6.59
N GLY A 138 -2.64 -14.06 -7.90
CA GLY A 138 -1.60 -13.19 -8.44
C GLY A 138 -1.65 -13.05 -9.95
N TRP A 139 -0.78 -12.19 -10.44
CA TRP A 139 -0.68 -11.78 -11.82
C TRP A 139 0.78 -11.67 -12.22
N ALA A 140 1.23 -12.54 -13.11
CA ALA A 140 2.52 -12.48 -13.77
C ALA A 140 2.32 -11.89 -15.17
N TYR A 141 2.92 -10.73 -15.44
CA TYR A 141 2.67 -9.99 -16.67
C TYR A 141 3.94 -9.79 -17.48
N VAL A 142 3.75 -9.67 -18.79
CA VAL A 142 4.74 -9.16 -19.73
C VAL A 142 4.13 -8.10 -20.64
N ALA A 143 4.94 -7.16 -21.10
CA ALA A 143 4.54 -6.10 -22.01
C ALA A 143 5.58 -5.91 -23.12
N GLY A 144 5.14 -5.35 -24.26
CA GLY A 144 6.01 -5.10 -25.40
C GLY A 144 6.55 -6.38 -26.03
N SER A 145 7.87 -6.44 -26.25
CA SER A 145 8.56 -7.56 -26.91
C SER A 145 9.01 -8.68 -25.96
N VAL A 146 8.71 -8.58 -24.66
CA VAL A 146 9.14 -9.58 -23.67
C VAL A 146 8.40 -10.92 -23.91
N PRO A 147 9.08 -12.08 -23.97
CA PRO A 147 8.45 -13.38 -24.22
C PRO A 147 7.44 -13.78 -23.15
N LEU A 148 6.31 -14.38 -23.55
CA LEU A 148 5.26 -14.81 -22.60
C LEU A 148 5.76 -15.92 -21.65
N SER A 149 6.76 -16.70 -22.06
CA SER A 149 7.42 -17.70 -21.21
C SER A 149 8.00 -17.11 -19.94
N GLU A 150 8.36 -15.81 -19.92
CA GLU A 150 8.84 -15.14 -18.71
C GLU A 150 7.74 -15.00 -17.65
N ALA A 151 6.51 -14.64 -18.04
CA ALA A 151 5.36 -14.60 -17.13
C ALA A 151 5.03 -16.00 -16.59
N TYR A 152 5.02 -17.03 -17.45
CA TYR A 152 4.80 -18.40 -17.01
C TYR A 152 5.87 -18.87 -16.02
N ASN A 153 7.15 -18.60 -16.30
CA ASN A 153 8.26 -18.93 -15.41
C ASN A 153 8.09 -18.24 -14.04
N MET A 154 7.82 -16.93 -14.02
CA MET A 154 7.59 -16.21 -12.76
C MET A 154 6.42 -16.80 -11.95
N ALA A 155 5.31 -17.13 -12.63
CA ALA A 155 4.15 -17.74 -11.99
C ALA A 155 4.49 -19.12 -11.39
N GLU A 156 5.22 -19.96 -12.11
CA GLU A 156 5.62 -21.29 -11.65
C GLU A 156 6.60 -21.23 -10.49
N VAL A 157 7.67 -20.43 -10.60
CA VAL A 157 8.67 -20.25 -9.54
C VAL A 157 8.01 -19.73 -8.26
N THR A 158 7.09 -18.77 -8.38
CA THR A 158 6.36 -18.22 -7.22
C THR A 158 5.48 -19.28 -6.56
N LYS A 159 4.68 -20.03 -7.34
CA LYS A 159 3.84 -21.13 -6.82
C LYS A 159 4.68 -22.16 -6.08
N ASN A 160 5.79 -22.59 -6.67
CA ASN A 160 6.70 -23.59 -6.08
C ASN A 160 7.34 -23.06 -4.79
N THR A 161 7.74 -21.79 -4.77
CA THR A 161 8.34 -21.15 -3.58
C THR A 161 7.35 -21.05 -2.43
N ILE A 162 6.12 -20.57 -2.71
CA ILE A 162 5.03 -20.49 -1.73
C ILE A 162 4.71 -21.88 -1.18
N HIS A 163 4.48 -22.86 -2.07
CA HIS A 163 4.14 -24.22 -1.68
C HIS A 163 5.22 -24.82 -0.79
N LYS A 164 6.49 -24.70 -1.18
CA LYS A 164 7.62 -25.17 -0.40
C LYS A 164 7.67 -24.52 0.97
N LYS A 165 7.66 -23.18 1.07
CA LYS A 165 7.75 -22.49 2.36
C LYS A 165 6.59 -22.83 3.30
N LEU A 166 5.37 -22.95 2.78
CA LEU A 166 4.22 -23.35 3.59
C LEU A 166 4.37 -24.80 4.10
N THR A 167 4.78 -25.72 3.22
CA THR A 167 4.99 -27.13 3.58
C THR A 167 6.11 -27.30 4.61
N ASP A 168 7.25 -26.62 4.40
CA ASP A 168 8.41 -26.66 5.32
C ASP A 168 8.06 -26.14 6.72
N ASN A 169 7.02 -25.31 6.85
CA ASN A 169 6.53 -24.77 8.12
C ASN A 169 5.24 -25.45 8.61
N ASN A 170 4.84 -26.58 8.03
CA ASN A 170 3.62 -27.33 8.37
C ASN A 170 2.32 -26.50 8.28
N ILE A 171 2.26 -25.55 7.36
CA ILE A 171 1.07 -24.75 7.07
C ILE A 171 0.33 -25.36 5.88
N GLN A 172 -0.99 -25.52 6.00
CA GLN A 172 -1.81 -26.02 4.91
C GLN A 172 -1.70 -25.11 3.68
N VAL A 173 -1.37 -25.71 2.53
CA VAL A 173 -1.28 -24.98 1.26
C VAL A 173 -2.70 -24.74 0.72
N PRO A 174 -3.10 -23.47 0.49
CA PRO A 174 -4.41 -23.16 -0.10
C PRO A 174 -4.38 -23.33 -1.63
N SER A 175 -5.49 -23.03 -2.31
CA SER A 175 -5.46 -22.83 -3.75
C SER A 175 -4.59 -21.62 -4.10
N ILE A 176 -3.62 -21.81 -5.01
CA ILE A 176 -2.74 -20.74 -5.51
C ILE A 176 -3.04 -20.50 -7.00
N ASN A 177 -3.69 -19.39 -7.30
CA ASN A 177 -4.00 -18.99 -8.67
C ASN A 177 -3.15 -17.80 -9.11
N ILE A 178 -2.19 -18.01 -10.01
CA ILE A 178 -1.41 -16.92 -10.60
C ILE A 178 -1.66 -16.94 -12.10
N GLU A 179 -2.25 -15.87 -12.61
CA GLU A 179 -2.54 -15.67 -14.02
C GLU A 179 -1.28 -15.14 -14.72
N ALA A 180 -0.87 -15.80 -15.81
CA ALA A 180 0.23 -15.35 -16.65
C ALA A 180 -0.35 -14.74 -17.93
N TYR A 181 -0.06 -13.46 -18.21
CA TYR A 181 -0.65 -12.76 -19.35
C TYR A 181 0.30 -11.77 -20.02
N ARG A 182 -0.07 -11.35 -21.24
CA ARG A 182 0.56 -10.24 -21.96
C ARG A 182 -0.36 -9.03 -21.86
N GLU A 183 0.16 -7.93 -21.36
CA GLU A 183 -0.53 -6.65 -21.32
C GLU A 183 -0.81 -6.16 -22.75
N ASP A 184 -2.00 -5.61 -22.97
CA ASP A 184 -2.36 -5.03 -24.26
C ASP A 184 -1.38 -3.91 -24.63
N ARG A 185 -1.02 -3.83 -25.91
CA ARG A 185 -0.16 -2.77 -26.44
C ARG A 185 -0.76 -1.38 -26.28
N GLU A 186 -2.09 -1.28 -26.25
CA GLU A 186 -2.78 -0.01 -25.98
C GLU A 186 -2.69 0.38 -24.50
N MET A 187 -2.58 -0.61 -23.61
CA MET A 187 -2.56 -0.44 -22.15
C MET A 187 -1.17 -0.17 -21.57
N ALA A 188 -0.07 -0.44 -22.29
CA ALA A 188 1.29 -0.22 -21.78
C ALA A 188 2.26 0.31 -22.85
N VAL A 189 3.17 1.21 -22.46
CA VAL A 189 4.22 1.71 -23.35
C VAL A 189 5.54 1.02 -23.08
N GLY A 190 6.08 0.37 -24.12
CA GLY A 190 7.39 -0.26 -24.08
C GLY A 190 7.37 -1.67 -23.50
N ASN A 191 8.54 -2.10 -23.03
CA ASN A 191 8.74 -3.43 -22.47
C ASN A 191 8.61 -3.37 -20.96
N GLY A 192 8.08 -4.43 -20.37
CA GLY A 192 7.98 -4.61 -18.94
C GLY A 192 7.64 -6.05 -18.61
N SER A 193 8.05 -6.49 -17.43
CA SER A 193 7.64 -7.77 -16.89
C SER A 193 7.65 -7.67 -15.37
N GLY A 194 6.86 -8.49 -14.73
CA GLY A 194 6.80 -8.55 -13.29
C GLY A 194 5.73 -9.50 -12.82
N ILE A 195 5.63 -9.58 -11.50
CA ILE A 195 4.66 -10.42 -10.82
C ILE A 195 4.14 -9.67 -9.59
N ASN A 196 2.85 -9.82 -9.34
CA ASN A 196 2.18 -9.38 -8.13
C ASN A 196 1.43 -10.56 -7.54
N VAL A 197 1.47 -10.73 -6.23
CA VAL A 197 0.81 -11.81 -5.51
C VAL A 197 0.13 -11.23 -4.30
N VAL A 198 -1.06 -11.73 -4.00
CA VAL A 198 -1.91 -11.30 -2.89
C VAL A 198 -2.29 -12.54 -2.11
N CYS A 199 -2.09 -12.48 -0.79
CA CYS A 199 -2.53 -13.50 0.15
C CYS A 199 -3.65 -12.93 1.01
N GLN A 200 -4.83 -13.56 0.97
CA GLN A 200 -5.96 -13.19 1.83
C GLN A 200 -6.11 -14.21 2.94
N LEU A 201 -6.36 -13.75 4.15
CA LEU A 201 -6.60 -14.59 5.32
C LEU A 201 -8.06 -14.48 5.78
N ASN A 202 -8.53 -15.49 6.51
CA ASN A 202 -9.89 -15.54 7.03
C ASN A 202 -10.18 -14.46 8.09
N SER A 203 -9.15 -13.95 8.76
CA SER A 203 -9.22 -12.78 9.65
C SER A 203 -9.54 -11.47 8.91
N GLY A 204 -9.40 -11.48 7.58
CA GLY A 204 -9.44 -10.29 6.74
C GLY A 204 -8.10 -9.58 6.61
N SER A 205 -6.99 -10.13 7.12
CA SER A 205 -5.64 -9.66 6.78
C SER A 205 -5.35 -9.93 5.30
N VAL A 206 -4.66 -8.98 4.67
CA VAL A 206 -4.23 -9.11 3.28
C VAL A 206 -2.76 -8.69 3.16
N PHE A 207 -1.97 -9.52 2.49
CA PHE A 207 -0.55 -9.28 2.22
C PHE A 207 -0.30 -9.18 0.72
N GLY A 208 0.57 -8.25 0.32
CA GLY A 208 1.01 -8.08 -1.05
C GLY A 208 2.49 -8.39 -1.22
N GLY A 209 2.81 -9.11 -2.29
CA GLY A 209 4.17 -9.32 -2.74
C GLY A 209 4.32 -8.93 -4.20
N SER A 210 5.44 -8.33 -4.55
CA SER A 210 5.70 -7.92 -5.93
C SER A 210 7.16 -8.07 -6.31
N GLY A 211 7.39 -8.28 -7.60
CA GLY A 211 8.72 -8.35 -8.19
C GLY A 211 8.69 -7.82 -9.62
N LEU A 212 9.71 -7.07 -10.01
CA LEU A 212 9.87 -6.58 -11.37
C LEU A 212 10.89 -7.40 -12.13
N GLY A 213 10.52 -7.84 -13.33
CA GLY A 213 11.45 -8.48 -14.25
C GLY A 213 12.56 -7.50 -14.62
N SER A 214 13.79 -7.92 -14.40
CA SER A 214 14.96 -7.12 -14.67
C SER A 214 15.44 -7.36 -16.10
N ASN A 215 15.55 -6.29 -16.90
CA ASN A 215 16.46 -6.29 -18.06
C ASN A 215 17.95 -6.35 -17.63
N ARG A 216 18.26 -6.48 -16.33
CA ARG A 216 19.61 -6.44 -15.76
C ARG A 216 19.91 -7.70 -14.96
N ARG A 217 21.06 -8.31 -15.24
CA ARG A 217 21.64 -9.49 -14.57
C ARG A 217 22.07 -9.26 -13.11
N ASP A 218 21.66 -8.15 -12.48
CA ASP A 218 22.22 -7.67 -11.20
C ASP A 218 21.22 -7.72 -10.03
N SER A 219 20.02 -8.25 -10.21
CA SER A 219 19.13 -8.51 -9.06
C SER A 219 19.71 -9.65 -8.22
N LYS A 220 19.93 -9.42 -6.92
CA LYS A 220 20.43 -10.42 -5.98
C LYS A 220 19.41 -11.55 -5.73
N SER A 221 18.13 -11.30 -6.03
CA SER A 221 17.00 -12.21 -5.88
C SER A 221 16.17 -12.28 -7.16
N GLU A 222 15.59 -13.44 -7.45
CA GLU A 222 14.66 -13.61 -8.56
C GLU A 222 13.31 -12.94 -8.20
N PRO A 223 12.72 -12.11 -9.09
CA PRO A 223 11.47 -11.37 -8.80
C PRO A 223 10.31 -12.23 -8.28
N ALA A 224 10.21 -13.46 -8.78
CA ALA A 224 9.24 -14.46 -8.36
C ALA A 224 9.42 -14.88 -6.89
N THR A 225 10.66 -15.15 -6.51
CA THR A 225 11.01 -15.54 -5.13
C THR A 225 10.75 -14.38 -4.17
N GLU A 226 11.13 -13.16 -4.54
CA GLU A 226 10.90 -11.97 -3.72
C GLU A 226 9.40 -11.74 -3.46
N ALA A 227 8.56 -11.81 -4.50
CA ALA A 227 7.12 -11.66 -4.36
C ALA A 227 6.50 -12.76 -3.46
N ALA A 228 6.99 -14.00 -3.56
CA ALA A 228 6.57 -15.08 -2.67
C ALA A 228 6.98 -14.83 -1.21
N GLU A 229 8.19 -14.34 -0.97
CA GLU A 229 8.70 -14.10 0.38
C GLU A 229 7.96 -12.95 1.08
N GLN A 230 7.62 -11.89 0.34
CA GLN A 230 6.88 -10.74 0.88
C GLN A 230 5.51 -11.11 1.45
N ILE A 231 4.81 -12.12 0.90
CA ILE A 231 3.53 -12.59 1.49
C ILE A 231 3.70 -13.66 2.57
N ILE A 232 4.77 -14.45 2.51
CA ILE A 232 4.97 -15.57 3.43
C ILE A 232 5.64 -15.15 4.74
N ASN A 233 6.63 -14.25 4.69
CA ASN A 233 7.36 -13.84 5.90
C ASN A 233 6.43 -13.26 6.98
N PRO A 234 5.46 -12.36 6.67
CA PRO A 234 4.52 -11.88 7.68
C PRO A 234 3.66 -12.98 8.31
N ILE A 235 3.30 -14.01 7.53
CA ILE A 235 2.52 -15.16 8.02
C ILE A 235 3.36 -15.99 9.00
N LEU A 236 4.62 -16.27 8.66
CA LEU A 236 5.53 -17.02 9.53
C LEU A 236 5.86 -16.26 10.82
N ASP A 237 5.87 -14.93 10.75
CA ASP A 237 6.04 -14.07 11.92
C ASP A 237 4.79 -13.98 12.80
N GLY A 238 3.62 -14.38 12.30
CA GLY A 238 2.35 -14.23 13.01
C GLY A 238 1.80 -12.80 12.97
N SER A 239 2.22 -11.98 11.99
CA SER A 239 1.83 -10.58 11.86
C SER A 239 0.55 -10.42 11.05
N CYS A 240 -0.39 -9.57 11.49
CA CYS A 240 -1.60 -9.24 10.73
C CYS A 240 -1.32 -8.30 9.54
N ILE A 241 -0.19 -7.60 9.53
CA ILE A 241 0.22 -6.64 8.50
C ILE A 241 1.67 -6.88 8.05
N ASP A 242 1.98 -6.60 6.79
CA ASP A 242 3.36 -6.61 6.31
C ASP A 242 4.11 -5.31 6.69
N GLU A 243 5.43 -5.32 6.49
CA GLU A 243 6.33 -4.23 6.89
C GLU A 243 6.06 -2.89 6.18
N HIS A 244 5.48 -2.91 4.98
CA HIS A 244 5.08 -1.72 4.20
C HIS A 244 3.69 -1.23 4.58
N MET A 245 2.84 -2.12 5.08
CA MET A 245 1.53 -1.74 5.61
C MET A 245 1.68 -1.09 7.00
N GLN A 246 2.70 -1.46 7.78
CA GLN A 246 2.95 -0.90 9.11
C GLN A 246 3.00 0.64 9.11
N ASP A 247 3.81 1.26 8.26
CA ASP A 247 3.94 2.73 8.20
C ASP A 247 2.73 3.39 7.53
N GLN A 248 2.15 2.74 6.52
CA GLN A 248 0.94 3.23 5.85
C GLN A 248 -0.26 3.32 6.80
N MET A 249 -0.39 2.38 7.75
CA MET A 249 -1.49 2.38 8.72
C MET A 249 -1.35 3.47 9.77
N VAL A 250 -0.14 3.94 10.10
CA VAL A 250 0.06 4.99 11.11
C VAL A 250 -0.78 6.22 10.81
N LEU A 251 -0.84 6.65 9.54
CA LEU A 251 -1.61 7.83 9.15
C LEU A 251 -3.12 7.62 9.32
N LEU A 252 -3.65 6.46 8.93
CA LEU A 252 -5.07 6.14 9.11
C LEU A 252 -5.43 6.01 10.60
N MET A 253 -4.59 5.32 11.38
CA MET A 253 -4.74 5.16 12.82
C MET A 253 -4.67 6.52 13.54
N ALA A 254 -3.82 7.44 13.08
CA ALA A 254 -3.71 8.77 13.65
C ALA A 254 -4.95 9.63 13.46
N LEU A 255 -5.61 9.50 12.31
CA LEU A 255 -6.81 10.26 11.96
C LEU A 255 -8.11 9.60 12.47
N ALA A 256 -8.08 8.29 12.73
CA ALA A 256 -9.23 7.53 13.19
C ALA A 256 -9.77 7.97 14.55
N HIS A 257 -11.07 7.78 14.76
CA HIS A 257 -11.70 7.94 16.06
C HIS A 257 -11.55 6.64 16.87
N GLY A 258 -10.94 6.75 18.05
CA GLY A 258 -10.79 5.64 18.99
C GLY A 258 -9.40 5.02 18.99
N ARG A 259 -9.31 3.77 19.47
CA ARG A 259 -8.07 3.05 19.65
C ARG A 259 -7.93 1.95 18.60
N SER A 260 -6.89 2.05 17.78
CA SER A 260 -6.55 1.03 16.79
C SER A 260 -5.44 0.12 17.34
N ARG A 261 -5.54 -1.19 17.09
CA ARG A 261 -4.60 -2.22 17.54
C ARG A 261 -4.29 -3.21 16.44
N LEU A 262 -3.02 -3.37 16.07
CA LEU A 262 -2.58 -4.26 15.01
C LEU A 262 -1.49 -5.20 15.55
N LEU A 263 -1.71 -6.51 15.44
CA LEU A 263 -0.71 -7.53 15.78
C LEU A 263 0.41 -7.53 14.73
N LEU A 264 1.65 -7.32 15.19
CA LEU A 264 2.88 -7.35 14.38
C LEU A 264 3.58 -8.72 14.42
N GLY A 265 3.03 -9.68 15.18
CA GLY A 265 3.69 -10.96 15.39
C GLY A 265 5.06 -10.78 16.03
N LYS A 266 6.07 -11.48 15.51
CA LYS A 266 7.47 -11.37 15.94
C LYS A 266 8.19 -10.15 15.36
N GLN A 267 7.55 -9.39 14.47
CA GLN A 267 8.17 -8.26 13.81
C GLN A 267 8.35 -7.08 14.76
N GLN A 268 9.53 -6.47 14.71
CA GLN A 268 9.74 -5.14 15.26
C GLN A 268 9.23 -4.09 14.27
N LEU A 269 9.07 -2.85 14.75
CA LEU A 269 8.77 -1.74 13.85
C LEU A 269 9.92 -1.55 12.87
N THR A 270 9.57 -1.26 11.62
CA THR A 270 10.55 -0.73 10.68
C THR A 270 10.95 0.69 11.08
N LEU A 271 12.17 1.12 10.71
CA LEU A 271 12.60 2.52 10.91
C LEU A 271 11.66 3.52 10.22
N HIS A 272 11.04 3.11 9.10
CA HIS A 272 10.00 3.88 8.42
C HIS A 272 8.77 4.07 9.32
N THR A 273 8.29 3.00 9.95
CA THR A 273 7.14 3.05 10.86
C THR A 273 7.43 3.89 12.10
N GLU A 274 8.61 3.72 12.71
CA GLU A 274 9.03 4.54 13.85
C GLU A 274 9.06 6.03 13.49
N THR A 275 9.59 6.36 12.31
CA THR A 275 9.61 7.73 11.80
C THR A 275 8.20 8.26 11.55
N ALA A 276 7.33 7.46 10.94
CA ALA A 276 5.93 7.83 10.69
C ALA A 276 5.18 8.12 12.00
N ILE A 277 5.35 7.28 13.02
CA ILE A 277 4.79 7.51 14.36
C ILE A 277 5.32 8.81 14.93
N LYS A 278 6.64 9.02 14.89
CA LYS A 278 7.25 10.21 15.47
C LYS A 278 6.76 11.50 14.81
N VAL A 279 6.67 11.52 13.48
CA VAL A 279 6.15 12.67 12.73
C VAL A 279 4.67 12.91 13.04
N ALA A 280 3.85 11.86 13.10
CA ALA A 280 2.44 11.98 13.45
C ALA A 280 2.26 12.51 14.89
N GLU A 281 3.08 12.08 15.85
CA GLU A 281 3.08 12.62 17.22
C GLU A 281 3.52 14.08 17.30
N LEU A 282 4.52 14.49 16.51
CA LEU A 282 4.92 15.91 16.43
C LEU A 282 3.79 16.80 15.90
N MET A 283 2.97 16.29 14.98
CA MET A 283 1.90 17.05 14.33
C MET A 283 0.58 17.00 15.09
N LEU A 284 0.24 15.86 15.68
CA LEU A 284 -1.08 15.57 16.25
C LEU A 284 -1.03 15.25 17.75
N GLY A 285 0.14 15.34 18.38
CA GLY A 285 0.30 15.03 19.78
C GLY A 285 -0.56 15.90 20.70
N ASP A 286 -0.66 17.20 20.41
CA ASP A 286 -1.53 18.13 21.15
C ASP A 286 -3.03 17.90 20.86
N ARG A 287 -3.35 17.10 19.85
CA ARG A 287 -4.71 16.63 19.52
C ARG A 287 -5.01 15.24 20.06
N GLY A 288 -4.18 14.73 20.97
CA GLY A 288 -4.39 13.46 21.66
C GLY A 288 -3.85 12.21 20.95
N PHE A 289 -3.21 12.35 19.78
CA PHE A 289 -2.61 11.20 19.10
C PHE A 289 -1.42 10.65 19.89
N ARG A 290 -1.41 9.35 20.18
CA ARG A 290 -0.29 8.64 20.81
C ARG A 290 -0.23 7.21 20.28
N CYS A 291 0.98 6.72 20.01
CA CYS A 291 1.20 5.31 19.69
C CYS A 291 2.17 4.66 20.66
N GLN A 292 2.03 3.35 20.83
CA GLN A 292 2.94 2.53 21.60
C GLN A 292 3.00 1.12 21.01
N VAL A 293 4.13 0.45 21.22
CA VAL A 293 4.27 -0.97 20.95
C VAL A 293 4.18 -1.71 22.28
N ILE A 294 3.17 -2.57 22.41
CA ILE A 294 2.99 -3.40 23.60
C ILE A 294 3.40 -4.84 23.28
N THR A 295 3.98 -5.52 24.26
CA THR A 295 4.22 -6.97 24.16
C THR A 295 2.94 -7.72 24.48
N ASN A 296 2.50 -8.59 23.58
CA ASN A 296 1.38 -9.49 23.83
C ASN A 296 1.83 -10.57 24.82
N ARG A 297 1.30 -10.50 26.05
CA ARG A 297 1.67 -11.42 27.15
C ARG A 297 0.93 -12.75 27.09
N ASP A 298 -0.12 -12.84 26.29
CA ASP A 298 -0.95 -14.04 26.15
C ASP A 298 -0.38 -15.04 25.12
N ALA A 299 0.73 -14.69 24.45
CA ALA A 299 1.35 -15.47 23.37
C ALA A 299 2.31 -16.59 23.82
N GLY A 300 2.29 -16.98 25.09
CA GLY A 300 3.20 -17.99 25.64
C GLY A 300 4.68 -17.58 25.57
N ASP A 301 5.58 -18.52 25.23
CA ASP A 301 7.04 -18.30 25.18
C ASP A 301 7.52 -17.41 24.02
N SER A 302 6.67 -17.19 23.01
CA SER A 302 7.00 -16.38 21.84
C SER A 302 6.58 -14.93 22.02
N LYS A 303 7.55 -14.02 22.13
CA LYS A 303 7.30 -12.57 22.18
C LYS A 303 6.60 -12.13 20.90
N GLN A 304 5.38 -11.61 21.04
CA GLN A 304 4.66 -10.93 19.98
C GLN A 304 4.46 -9.46 20.32
N TYR A 305 4.40 -8.61 19.31
CA TYR A 305 4.23 -7.18 19.44
C TYR A 305 2.87 -6.74 18.87
N ILE A 306 2.27 -5.74 19.51
CA ILE A 306 1.05 -5.09 19.04
C ILE A 306 1.35 -3.60 18.92
N LEU A 307 1.09 -3.04 17.74
CA LEU A 307 1.05 -1.60 17.53
C LEU A 307 -0.31 -1.09 17.99
N GLU A 308 -0.33 -0.25 19.01
CA GLU A 308 -1.53 0.39 19.53
C GLU A 308 -1.42 1.90 19.32
N CYS A 309 -2.42 2.51 18.71
CA CYS A 309 -2.52 3.97 18.59
C CYS A 309 -3.89 4.47 19.02
N ASN A 310 -3.91 5.50 19.85
CA ASN A 310 -5.11 6.29 20.11
C ASN A 310 -5.14 7.42 19.08
N GLY A 311 -6.10 7.38 18.16
CA GLY A 311 -6.24 8.36 17.09
C GLY A 311 -6.79 9.70 17.60
N CYS A 312 -6.53 10.78 16.87
CA CYS A 312 -7.02 12.11 17.23
C CYS A 312 -8.50 12.32 16.89
N GLY A 313 -9.14 11.37 16.19
CA GLY A 313 -10.56 11.44 15.83
C GLY A 313 -10.88 12.63 14.95
N LEU A 314 -10.16 12.80 13.83
CA LEU A 314 -10.41 13.92 12.93
C LEU A 314 -11.84 13.82 12.37
N LEU A 315 -12.59 14.90 12.54
CA LEU A 315 -13.91 15.07 11.95
C LEU A 315 -13.82 16.00 10.74
N ASN A 316 -14.45 15.60 9.64
CA ASN A 316 -14.62 16.46 8.49
C ASN A 316 -15.58 17.60 8.83
N ALA A 317 -15.07 18.84 8.84
CA ALA A 317 -15.69 20.02 9.46
C ALA A 317 -16.91 20.60 8.71
N ALA A 318 -17.70 19.77 8.04
CA ALA A 318 -18.86 20.21 7.26
C ALA A 318 -20.08 19.27 7.37
N ASN A 319 -20.15 18.42 8.41
CA ASN A 319 -21.33 17.63 8.78
C ASN A 319 -21.69 17.79 10.26
#